data_AF-A0A2A4KPK3-F1
#
_entry.id   AF-A0A2A4KPK3-F1
#
_cell.length_a   1.000
_cell.length_b   1.000
_cell.length_c   1.000
_cell.angle_alpha   90.00
_cell.angle_beta   90.00
_cell.angle_gamma   90.00
#
_symmetry.space_group_name_H-M   'P 1'
#
loop_
_entity.id
_entity.type
_entity.pdbx_description
1 polymer ?
#
loop_
_entity_poly.entity_id
_entity_poly.type
_entity_poly.pdbx_seq_one_letter_code
_entity_poly.pdbx_strand_id
1 'polypeptide(L)'
;MKIADRARPAPPTLPDGIRPNEVTRATNRLVAYVSGRTDDDGAIREQCESRVLESALALALMTRAGDVSPARDRLLAYLRGHQESPDELDRVLASLAVGGAAGRAPGGDSALVATLAAGVLGAAPGFISTRRRLMVYAVLAVLGCPLPADAELPGGGEVPTDPLHSWAAVQQASITLILAAALGVRNRATDAALDTLVATDPAATVWEGYALMHLLVLHALAGTPGHEETVRRGLATLLRHQRTDGGFPFVLEMHNWCTSTGGLALHAAGADPALLRRMAATLAAQRGGAELRSLSRGAALTGGWSMSPIVAQNDVDDTSCALEFLQVVDPVAHAATVRDGVAALLAVQGADGGFPTYVRDASSEPCMTAAAVCALGPHPATAPQRAKALGFLADHQLADGGFEPGWSRSRLHSLFRVRLAACTAGPNDPRTAAMAARIDRTVRETQNADGGWGMQPGDPSDDISTAYGLITLCHAEDPRPVGTALTWLLDRQKADGSYGGPPDMVGPRPFAYHFPLLTDIPVLLALGHVRARVLHL
;
A
#
# COMPACT_ATOMS: atom_id res chain seq x y z
N MET A 1 -3.63 -14.97 -4.80
CA MET A 1 -4.07 -15.30 -3.43
C MET A 1 -4.98 -16.51 -3.31
N LYS A 2 -5.67 -16.96 -4.37
CA LYS A 2 -6.40 -18.25 -4.34
C LYS A 2 -5.46 -19.43 -4.02
N ILE A 3 -5.94 -20.38 -3.22
CA ILE A 3 -5.26 -21.67 -2.99
C ILE A 3 -5.26 -22.46 -4.31
N ALA A 4 -4.08 -22.74 -4.85
CA ALA A 4 -3.93 -23.44 -6.13
C ALA A 4 -4.33 -24.93 -6.01
N ASP A 5 -5.15 -25.42 -6.95
CA ASP A 5 -5.70 -26.79 -7.02
C ASP A 5 -4.69 -27.89 -7.45
N ARG A 6 -3.39 -27.62 -7.38
CA ARG A 6 -2.37 -28.57 -7.85
C ARG A 6 -2.02 -29.62 -6.83
N ALA A 7 -1.41 -30.72 -7.29
CA ALA A 7 -0.86 -31.80 -6.49
C ALA A 7 -0.24 -31.24 -5.21
N ARG A 8 -0.97 -31.39 -4.10
CA ARG A 8 -0.62 -30.73 -2.85
C ARG A 8 0.62 -31.44 -2.30
N PRO A 9 1.67 -30.69 -1.88
CA PRO A 9 2.79 -31.27 -1.16
C PRO A 9 2.29 -32.10 0.02
N ALA A 10 3.13 -33.03 0.51
CA ALA A 10 2.78 -33.84 1.68
C ALA A 10 2.23 -32.96 2.82
N PRO A 11 1.22 -33.44 3.58
CA PRO A 11 0.64 -32.66 4.67
C PRO A 11 1.74 -32.24 5.65
N PRO A 12 1.67 -31.02 6.21
CA PRO A 12 2.72 -30.57 7.09
C PRO A 12 2.65 -31.40 8.37
N THR A 13 3.79 -31.89 8.84
CA THR A 13 3.87 -32.46 10.18
C THR A 13 3.63 -31.33 11.16
N LEU A 14 2.49 -31.36 11.86
CA LEU A 14 2.25 -30.43 12.96
C LEU A 14 3.32 -30.66 14.04
N PRO A 15 3.93 -29.61 14.59
CA PRO A 15 4.90 -29.75 15.69
C PRO A 15 4.29 -30.46 16.90
N ASP A 16 5.15 -31.08 17.69
CA ASP A 16 4.76 -31.69 18.96
C ASP A 16 4.00 -30.68 19.82
N GLY A 17 2.77 -31.01 20.20
CA GLY A 17 1.91 -30.17 21.03
C GLY A 17 0.82 -29.39 20.28
N ILE A 18 0.91 -29.21 18.96
CA ILE A 18 -0.15 -28.54 18.18
C ILE A 18 -1.13 -29.56 17.62
N ARG A 19 -2.40 -29.45 18.02
CA ARG A 19 -3.48 -30.30 17.49
C ARG A 19 -4.23 -29.58 16.35
N PRO A 20 -4.77 -30.31 15.35
CA PRO A 20 -5.61 -29.71 14.31
C PRO A 20 -6.80 -28.88 14.86
N ASN A 21 -7.32 -29.26 16.02
CA ASN A 21 -8.38 -28.53 16.71
C ASN A 21 -7.94 -27.17 17.28
N GLU A 22 -6.66 -26.98 17.59
CA GLU A 22 -6.13 -25.67 18.03
C GLU A 22 -6.04 -24.71 16.85
N VAL A 23 -5.52 -25.19 15.72
CA VAL A 23 -5.51 -24.44 14.45
C VAL A 23 -6.93 -24.03 14.06
N THR A 24 -7.87 -24.99 14.05
CA THR A 24 -9.28 -24.72 13.72
C THR A 24 -9.91 -23.68 14.66
N ARG A 25 -9.65 -23.76 15.96
CA ARG A 25 -10.17 -22.77 16.93
C ARG A 25 -9.54 -21.39 16.72
N ALA A 26 -8.25 -21.31 16.42
CA ALA A 26 -7.59 -20.04 16.13
C ALA A 26 -8.12 -19.40 14.84
N THR A 27 -8.25 -20.19 13.77
CA THR A 27 -8.86 -19.76 12.52
C THR A 27 -10.28 -19.26 12.74
N ASN A 28 -11.13 -19.98 13.48
CA ASN A 28 -12.51 -19.57 13.72
C ASN A 28 -12.62 -18.26 14.51
N ARG A 29 -11.72 -18.01 15.48
CA ARG A 29 -11.69 -16.72 16.20
C ARG A 29 -11.33 -15.57 15.25
N LEU A 30 -10.35 -15.76 14.37
CA LEU A 30 -9.96 -14.73 13.41
C LEU A 30 -11.02 -14.55 12.30
N VAL A 31 -11.68 -15.61 11.85
CA VAL A 31 -12.86 -15.52 10.96
C VAL A 31 -13.94 -14.69 11.62
N ALA A 32 -14.27 -14.94 12.90
CA ALA A 32 -15.28 -14.17 13.61
C ALA A 32 -14.88 -12.70 13.74
N TYR A 33 -13.61 -12.42 14.08
CA TYR A 33 -13.08 -11.07 14.18
C TYR A 33 -13.19 -10.31 12.85
N VAL A 34 -12.63 -10.86 11.75
CA VAL A 34 -12.65 -10.20 10.43
C VAL A 34 -14.07 -10.10 9.87
N SER A 35 -14.91 -11.13 10.03
CA SER A 35 -16.32 -11.06 9.61
C SER A 35 -17.08 -9.96 10.36
N GLY A 36 -16.78 -9.75 11.64
CA GLY A 36 -17.38 -8.69 12.46
C GLY A 36 -16.94 -7.27 12.07
N ARG A 37 -15.94 -7.13 11.18
CA ARG A 37 -15.52 -5.85 10.57
C ARG A 37 -16.17 -5.58 9.21
N THR A 38 -17.04 -6.49 8.77
CA THR A 38 -17.78 -6.33 7.51
C THR A 38 -19.14 -5.71 7.80
N ASP A 39 -19.45 -4.63 7.09
CA ASP A 39 -20.74 -3.94 7.19
C ASP A 39 -21.87 -4.77 6.57
N ASP A 40 -23.12 -4.35 6.79
CA ASP A 40 -24.31 -5.07 6.31
C ASP A 40 -24.31 -5.28 4.78
N ASP A 41 -23.74 -4.32 4.04
CA ASP A 41 -23.60 -4.40 2.58
C ASP A 41 -22.45 -5.30 2.12
N GLY A 42 -21.60 -5.79 3.03
CA GLY A 42 -20.46 -6.64 2.68
C GLY A 42 -19.15 -5.88 2.43
N ALA A 43 -19.10 -4.56 2.58
CA ALA A 43 -17.83 -3.84 2.51
C ALA A 43 -17.10 -3.86 3.87
N ILE A 44 -15.77 -3.83 3.82
CA ILE A 44 -14.92 -3.61 4.99
C ILE A 44 -14.47 -2.14 4.98
N ARG A 45 -14.98 -1.36 5.94
CA ARG A 45 -14.71 0.09 6.07
C ARG A 45 -13.71 0.40 7.18
N GLU A 46 -12.51 -0.13 7.04
CA GLU A 46 -11.41 0.13 7.98
C GLU A 46 -10.86 1.56 7.85
N GLN A 47 -10.38 2.12 8.96
CA GLN A 47 -9.82 3.47 8.98
C GLN A 47 -8.28 3.45 8.98
N CYS A 48 -7.69 4.31 8.15
CA CYS A 48 -6.27 4.61 8.24
C CYS A 48 -6.01 5.40 9.53
N GLU A 49 -5.03 4.97 10.31
CA GLU A 49 -4.54 5.72 11.45
C GLU A 49 -3.86 7.02 11.01
N SER A 50 -3.79 7.97 11.94
CA SER A 50 -3.11 9.24 11.74
C SER A 50 -1.60 9.04 11.56
N ARG A 51 -0.98 9.96 10.84
CA ARG A 51 0.48 10.04 10.67
C ARG A 51 0.98 11.41 11.05
N VAL A 52 2.21 11.46 11.55
CA VAL A 52 2.85 12.72 11.95
C VAL A 52 3.10 13.62 10.75
N LEU A 53 3.46 13.08 9.58
CA LEU A 53 3.71 13.87 8.37
C LEU A 53 2.50 14.71 7.95
N GLU A 54 1.35 14.09 7.71
CA GLU A 54 0.13 14.82 7.33
C GLU A 54 -0.33 15.76 8.42
N SER A 55 -0.21 15.34 9.68
CA SER A 55 -0.57 16.16 10.83
C SER A 55 0.30 17.41 10.96
N ALA A 56 1.61 17.30 10.74
CA ALA A 56 2.57 18.40 10.75
C ALA A 56 2.29 19.40 9.61
N LEU A 57 2.03 18.89 8.40
CA LEU A 57 1.67 19.72 7.25
C LEU A 57 0.33 20.44 7.47
N ALA A 58 -0.66 19.77 8.07
CA ALA A 58 -1.94 20.38 8.42
C ALA A 58 -1.74 21.51 9.45
N LEU A 59 -0.95 21.29 10.50
CA LEU A 59 -0.70 22.32 11.52
C LEU A 59 0.04 23.53 10.94
N ALA A 60 1.01 23.30 10.05
CA ALA A 60 1.71 24.36 9.35
C ALA A 60 0.74 25.21 8.49
N LEU A 61 -0.18 24.56 7.76
CA LEU A 61 -1.16 25.25 6.94
C LEU A 61 -2.16 26.06 7.79
N MET A 62 -2.66 25.46 8.88
CA MET A 62 -3.56 26.13 9.84
C MET A 62 -2.88 27.33 10.48
N THR A 63 -1.60 27.21 10.84
CA THR A 63 -0.80 28.31 11.38
C THR A 63 -0.63 29.43 10.37
N ARG A 64 -0.31 29.11 9.11
CA ARG A 64 -0.21 30.08 8.01
C ARG A 64 -1.54 30.81 7.76
N ALA A 65 -2.66 30.10 7.85
CA ALA A 65 -4.00 30.66 7.67
C ALA A 65 -4.52 31.45 8.88
N GLY A 66 -3.78 31.47 10.00
CA GLY A 66 -4.23 32.09 11.24
C GLY A 66 -5.45 31.38 11.87
N ASP A 67 -5.62 30.09 11.61
CA ASP A 67 -6.73 29.30 12.15
C ASP A 67 -6.61 29.17 13.67
N VAL A 68 -7.68 29.50 14.38
CA VAL A 68 -7.80 29.30 15.84
C VAL A 68 -9.09 28.52 16.07
N SER A 69 -8.97 27.19 16.16
CA SER A 69 -10.10 26.28 16.28
C SER A 69 -9.81 25.11 17.22
N PRO A 70 -10.84 24.47 17.80
CA PRO A 70 -10.66 23.25 18.61
C PRO A 70 -10.00 22.11 17.82
N ALA A 71 -10.17 22.08 16.50
CA ALA A 71 -9.49 21.11 15.64
C ALA A 71 -7.97 21.33 15.64
N ARG A 72 -7.53 22.59 15.60
CA ARG A 72 -6.11 22.95 15.72
C ARG A 72 -5.54 22.50 17.06
N ASP A 73 -6.28 22.68 18.15
CA ASP A 73 -5.82 22.33 19.49
C ASP A 73 -5.63 20.82 19.64
N ARG A 74 -6.56 20.02 19.10
CA ARG A 74 -6.39 18.55 19.04
C ARG A 74 -5.18 18.13 18.22
N LEU A 75 -4.96 18.77 17.07
CA LEU A 75 -3.81 18.50 16.21
C LEU A 75 -2.49 18.85 16.89
N LEU A 76 -2.45 19.97 17.62
CA LEU A 76 -1.31 20.38 18.41
C LEU A 76 -1.02 19.38 19.54
N ALA A 77 -2.07 18.88 20.21
CA ALA A 77 -1.93 17.85 21.24
C ALA A 77 -1.39 16.53 20.66
N TYR A 78 -1.91 16.10 19.52
CA TYR A 78 -1.42 14.94 18.78
C TYR A 78 0.09 15.05 18.49
N LEU A 79 0.53 16.17 17.91
CA LEU A 79 1.93 16.37 17.56
C LEU A 79 2.84 16.50 18.78
N ARG A 80 2.38 17.15 19.87
CA ARG A 80 3.13 17.19 21.14
C ARG A 80 3.40 15.79 21.69
N GLY A 81 2.44 14.87 21.55
CA GLY A 81 2.62 13.46 21.93
C GLY A 81 3.72 12.73 21.15
N HIS A 82 4.12 13.25 19.98
CA HIS A 82 5.13 12.64 19.11
C HIS A 82 6.50 13.33 19.17
N GLN A 83 6.68 14.37 19.98
CA GLN A 83 7.99 15.05 20.12
C GLN A 83 9.07 14.18 20.79
N GLU A 84 8.69 13.08 21.43
CA GLU A 84 9.58 12.07 22.02
C GLU A 84 9.41 10.70 21.32
N SER A 85 8.90 10.68 20.08
CA SER A 85 8.72 9.44 19.33
C SER A 85 10.05 8.67 19.19
N PRO A 86 10.07 7.33 19.31
CA PRO A 86 11.26 6.54 19.00
C PRO A 86 11.60 6.61 17.51
N ASP A 87 10.62 6.86 16.64
CA ASP A 87 10.83 7.15 15.22
C ASP A 87 11.40 8.58 15.08
N GLU A 88 12.60 8.66 14.52
CA GLU A 88 13.33 9.91 14.38
C GLU A 88 12.65 10.90 13.43
N LEU A 89 12.04 10.41 12.34
CA LEU A 89 11.34 11.27 11.38
C LEU A 89 10.12 11.89 12.04
N ASP A 90 9.31 11.10 12.73
CA ASP A 90 8.14 11.58 13.46
C ASP A 90 8.53 12.62 14.51
N ARG A 91 9.59 12.33 15.29
CA ARG A 91 10.09 13.24 16.32
C ARG A 91 10.44 14.62 15.77
N VAL A 92 11.12 14.64 14.64
CA VAL A 92 11.57 15.89 14.01
C VAL A 92 10.41 16.64 13.38
N LEU A 93 9.54 15.97 12.61
CA LEU A 93 8.38 16.61 11.98
C LEU A 93 7.44 17.23 13.03
N ALA A 94 7.19 16.50 14.12
CA ALA A 94 6.40 16.99 15.24
C ALA A 94 7.03 18.23 15.89
N SER A 95 8.34 18.18 16.16
CA SER A 95 9.07 19.28 16.81
C SER A 95 9.08 20.55 15.96
N LEU A 96 9.34 20.43 14.66
CA LEU A 96 9.32 21.56 13.73
C LEU A 96 7.92 22.19 13.64
N ALA A 97 6.87 21.37 13.49
CA ALA A 97 5.50 21.87 13.36
C ALA A 97 5.01 22.56 14.66
N VAL A 98 5.29 21.96 15.83
CA VAL A 98 4.95 22.55 17.14
C VAL A 98 5.73 23.84 17.38
N GLY A 99 7.02 23.87 17.04
CA GLY A 99 7.87 25.06 17.14
C GLY A 99 7.38 26.21 16.26
N GLY A 100 7.05 25.91 15.00
CA GLY A 100 6.47 26.88 14.07
C GLY A 100 5.12 27.44 14.55
N ALA A 101 4.24 26.58 15.07
CA ALA A 101 2.96 26.99 15.64
C ALA A 101 3.09 27.88 16.90
N ALA A 102 4.24 27.84 17.57
CA ALA A 102 4.58 28.69 18.72
C ALA A 102 5.35 29.97 18.32
N GLY A 103 5.57 30.23 17.03
CA GLY A 103 6.32 31.39 16.54
C GLY A 103 7.84 31.28 16.72
N ARG A 104 8.37 30.08 16.97
CA ARG A 104 9.82 29.86 17.10
C ARG A 104 10.45 29.82 15.71
N ALA A 105 11.48 30.62 15.49
CA ALA A 105 12.22 30.57 14.24
C ALA A 105 12.99 29.24 14.13
N PRO A 106 12.98 28.56 12.96
CA PRO A 106 13.64 27.27 12.76
C PRO A 106 15.18 27.33 12.81
N GLY A 107 15.77 28.51 13.02
CA GLY A 107 17.22 28.74 13.06
C GLY A 107 17.98 28.02 14.18
N GLY A 108 17.27 27.47 15.18
CA GLY A 108 17.87 26.58 16.19
C GLY A 108 17.99 25.11 15.76
N ASP A 109 17.34 24.74 14.65
CA ASP A 109 17.11 23.33 14.27
C ASP A 109 17.97 22.88 13.08
N SER A 110 19.06 23.60 12.75
CA SER A 110 19.95 23.25 11.62
C SER A 110 20.52 21.84 11.73
N ALA A 111 20.78 21.35 12.96
CA ALA A 111 21.18 19.97 13.21
C ALA A 111 20.02 19.00 12.94
N LEU A 112 18.81 19.36 13.36
CA LEU A 112 17.58 18.58 13.16
C LEU A 112 17.22 18.43 11.67
N VAL A 113 17.38 19.50 10.90
CA VAL A 113 17.16 19.53 9.44
C VAL A 113 18.22 18.72 8.70
N ALA A 114 19.50 18.84 9.10
CA ALA A 114 20.57 18.02 8.56
C ALA A 114 20.35 16.52 8.86
N THR A 115 19.85 16.21 10.07
CA THR A 115 19.47 14.85 10.47
C THR A 115 18.25 14.34 9.71
N LEU A 116 17.22 15.16 9.46
CA LEU A 116 16.05 14.72 8.68
C LEU A 116 16.39 14.51 7.21
N ALA A 117 17.20 15.39 6.63
CA ALA A 117 17.79 15.16 5.32
C ALA A 117 18.62 13.87 5.35
N ALA A 118 19.56 13.70 6.28
CA ALA A 118 20.41 12.52 6.35
C ALA A 118 19.66 11.22 6.71
N GLY A 119 18.57 11.26 7.47
CA GLY A 119 17.79 10.11 7.93
C GLY A 119 16.78 9.64 6.88
N VAL A 120 16.05 10.58 6.24
CA VAL A 120 15.18 10.24 5.10
C VAL A 120 16.00 9.85 3.87
N LEU A 121 17.19 10.45 3.71
CA LEU A 121 18.13 10.04 2.66
C LEU A 121 18.89 8.75 3.03
N GLY A 122 19.23 8.55 4.30
CA GLY A 122 20.03 7.41 4.79
C GLY A 122 19.25 6.10 4.96
N ALA A 123 17.93 6.17 5.14
CA ALA A 123 17.04 5.00 5.20
C ALA A 123 16.81 4.31 3.84
N ALA A 124 17.49 4.76 2.77
CA ALA A 124 17.46 4.12 1.46
C ALA A 124 18.89 3.89 0.94
N PRO A 125 19.25 2.68 0.48
CA PRO A 125 20.56 2.43 -0.14
C PRO A 125 20.80 3.37 -1.34
N GLY A 126 22.08 3.63 -1.65
CA GLY A 126 22.67 4.76 -2.41
C GLY A 126 22.18 5.14 -3.82
N PHE A 127 20.91 4.92 -4.15
CA PHE A 127 20.21 5.32 -5.37
C PHE A 127 18.90 6.06 -5.03
N ILE A 128 18.94 7.00 -4.08
CA ILE A 128 17.79 7.86 -3.81
C ILE A 128 17.44 8.60 -5.10
N SER A 129 16.30 8.26 -5.69
CA SER A 129 15.86 8.94 -6.90
C SER A 129 15.68 10.42 -6.60
N THR A 130 16.11 11.30 -7.52
CA THR A 130 15.99 12.76 -7.40
C THR A 130 14.61 13.19 -6.91
N ARG A 131 13.55 12.48 -7.33
CA ARG A 131 12.17 12.69 -6.90
C ARG A 131 11.96 12.58 -5.37
N ARG A 132 12.56 11.60 -4.69
CA ARG A 132 12.39 11.43 -3.23
C ARG A 132 13.05 12.58 -2.47
N ARG A 133 14.25 12.98 -2.90
CA ARG A 133 14.96 14.14 -2.34
C ARG A 133 14.16 15.43 -2.48
N LEU A 134 13.58 15.69 -3.65
CA LEU A 134 12.76 16.88 -3.88
C LEU A 134 11.47 16.92 -3.03
N MET A 135 10.87 15.76 -2.73
CA MET A 135 9.74 15.68 -1.79
C MET A 135 10.15 16.11 -0.38
N VAL A 136 11.31 15.67 0.12
CA VAL A 136 11.83 16.09 1.43
C VAL A 136 12.09 17.59 1.44
N TYR A 137 12.68 18.14 0.37
CA TYR A 137 12.94 19.58 0.25
C TYR A 137 11.64 20.40 0.26
N ALA A 138 10.60 19.93 -0.41
CA ALA A 138 9.29 20.57 -0.37
C ALA A 138 8.67 20.55 1.04
N VAL A 139 8.74 19.42 1.76
CA VAL A 139 8.26 19.33 3.15
C VAL A 139 9.03 20.27 4.07
N LEU A 140 10.36 20.31 3.95
CA LEU A 140 11.21 21.22 4.73
C LEU A 140 10.86 22.69 4.46
N ALA A 141 10.68 23.07 3.19
CA ALA A 141 10.28 24.42 2.82
C ALA A 141 8.92 24.80 3.42
N VAL A 142 7.95 23.88 3.40
CA VAL A 142 6.63 24.07 4.03
C VAL A 142 6.75 24.29 5.54
N LEU A 143 7.66 23.58 6.20
CA LEU A 143 7.95 23.74 7.64
C LEU A 143 8.86 24.94 7.95
N GLY A 144 9.14 25.80 6.96
CA GLY A 144 9.92 27.03 7.13
C GLY A 144 11.43 26.83 7.22
N CYS A 145 11.92 25.62 6.92
CA CYS A 145 13.36 25.35 6.89
C CYS A 145 13.99 25.89 5.60
N PRO A 146 15.23 26.40 5.66
CA PRO A 146 15.93 26.84 4.45
C PRO A 146 16.18 25.65 3.51
N LEU A 147 16.04 25.90 2.20
CA LEU A 147 16.35 24.90 1.19
C LEU A 147 17.87 24.64 1.13
N PRO A 148 18.28 23.37 0.87
CA PRO A 148 19.66 23.06 0.55
C PRO A 148 20.15 23.80 -0.69
N ALA A 149 21.46 24.03 -0.78
CA ALA A 149 22.08 24.77 -1.89
C ALA A 149 21.93 24.07 -3.26
N ASP A 150 21.69 22.75 -3.27
CA ASP A 150 21.46 21.94 -4.47
C ASP A 150 19.97 21.81 -4.83
N ALA A 151 19.08 22.57 -4.17
CA ALA A 151 17.65 22.52 -4.47
C ALA A 151 17.36 23.05 -5.88
N GLU A 152 16.63 22.25 -6.66
CA GLU A 152 16.22 22.56 -8.03
C GLU A 152 14.74 22.20 -8.25
N LEU A 153 14.19 22.65 -9.38
CA LEU A 153 12.86 22.20 -9.80
C LEU A 153 12.92 20.77 -10.34
N PRO A 154 11.87 19.95 -10.15
CA PRO A 154 11.77 18.65 -10.79
C PRO A 154 12.01 18.74 -12.31
N GLY A 155 12.86 17.86 -12.84
CA GLY A 155 13.19 17.84 -14.27
C GLY A 155 13.86 19.11 -14.79
N GLY A 156 14.57 19.86 -13.93
CA GLY A 156 15.23 21.11 -14.33
C GLY A 156 14.27 22.25 -14.67
N GLY A 157 12.97 22.11 -14.34
CA GLY A 157 11.95 23.09 -14.68
C GLY A 157 11.37 22.93 -16.09
N GLU A 158 11.61 21.79 -16.75
CA GLU A 158 10.90 21.41 -17.98
C GLU A 158 9.49 20.88 -17.67
N VAL A 159 8.59 21.00 -18.65
CA VAL A 159 7.22 20.47 -18.53
C VAL A 159 7.28 18.94 -18.60
N PRO A 160 6.78 18.20 -17.59
CA PRO A 160 6.87 16.74 -17.59
C PRO A 160 6.08 16.09 -18.74
N THR A 161 6.71 15.17 -19.46
CA THR A 161 6.09 14.42 -20.57
C THR A 161 5.97 12.92 -20.28
N ASP A 162 6.75 12.39 -19.34
CA ASP A 162 6.78 10.96 -19.04
C ASP A 162 5.42 10.44 -18.55
N PRO A 163 5.05 9.19 -18.90
CA PRO A 163 3.87 8.52 -18.36
C PRO A 163 3.89 8.53 -16.83
N LEU A 164 2.79 8.97 -16.23
CA LEU A 164 2.68 9.09 -14.79
C LEU A 164 1.22 9.01 -14.37
N HIS A 165 0.94 8.26 -13.30
CA HIS A 165 -0.40 8.15 -12.75
C HIS A 165 -0.81 9.41 -11.98
N SER A 166 -2.12 9.58 -11.80
CA SER A 166 -2.73 10.82 -11.29
C SER A 166 -2.11 11.34 -10.00
N TRP A 167 -2.00 10.50 -8.95
CA TRP A 167 -1.50 11.01 -7.66
C TRP A 167 -0.03 11.40 -7.71
N ALA A 168 0.79 10.71 -8.51
CA ALA A 168 2.17 11.10 -8.74
C ALA A 168 2.31 12.38 -9.56
N ALA A 169 1.41 12.62 -10.52
CA ALA A 169 1.36 13.86 -11.27
C ALA A 169 0.99 15.05 -10.37
N VAL A 170 0.00 14.87 -9.48
CA VAL A 170 -0.35 15.86 -8.45
C VAL A 170 0.82 16.10 -7.51
N GLN A 171 1.48 15.05 -7.00
CA GLN A 171 2.65 15.18 -6.15
C GLN A 171 3.77 15.98 -6.83
N GLN A 172 4.08 15.64 -8.09
CA GLN A 172 5.12 16.33 -8.85
C GLN A 172 4.78 17.81 -9.05
N ALA A 173 3.53 18.12 -9.40
CA ALA A 173 3.05 19.50 -9.55
C ALA A 173 3.11 20.30 -8.23
N SER A 174 2.72 19.69 -7.11
CA SER A 174 2.81 20.33 -5.79
C SER A 174 4.25 20.63 -5.40
N ILE A 175 5.16 19.66 -5.57
CA ILE A 175 6.60 19.85 -5.30
C ILE A 175 7.16 20.96 -6.19
N THR A 176 6.83 20.97 -7.49
CA THR A 176 7.28 22.01 -8.42
C THR A 176 6.88 23.40 -7.94
N LEU A 177 5.61 23.61 -7.57
CA LEU A 177 5.14 24.93 -7.12
C LEU A 177 5.66 25.34 -5.75
N ILE A 178 5.77 24.41 -4.80
CA ILE A 178 6.35 24.70 -3.47
C ILE A 178 7.80 25.16 -3.62
N LEU A 179 8.61 24.42 -4.39
CA LEU A 179 10.02 24.76 -4.60
C LEU A 179 10.17 26.02 -5.46
N ALA A 180 9.35 26.20 -6.48
CA ALA A 180 9.37 27.41 -7.30
C ALA A 180 9.06 28.67 -6.49
N ALA A 181 8.10 28.62 -5.57
CA ALA A 181 7.82 29.71 -4.66
C ALA A 181 9.02 30.03 -3.75
N ALA A 182 9.65 28.99 -3.19
CA ALA A 182 10.83 29.15 -2.33
C ALA A 182 12.07 29.68 -3.08
N LEU A 183 12.24 29.32 -4.36
CA LEU A 183 13.34 29.75 -5.22
C LEU A 183 13.06 31.05 -6.00
N GLY A 184 11.82 31.56 -5.96
CA GLY A 184 11.41 32.74 -6.75
C GLY A 184 11.36 32.50 -8.26
N VAL A 185 11.11 31.26 -8.71
CA VAL A 185 11.10 30.87 -10.13
C VAL A 185 9.68 30.84 -10.67
N ARG A 186 9.46 31.33 -11.90
CA ARG A 186 8.22 31.16 -12.66
C ARG A 186 8.53 30.82 -14.12
N ASN A 187 7.96 29.74 -14.63
CA ASN A 187 8.17 29.26 -15.99
C ASN A 187 6.98 28.38 -16.47
N ARG A 188 7.07 27.82 -17.67
CA ARG A 188 5.99 26.98 -18.22
C ARG A 188 5.70 25.72 -17.38
N ALA A 189 6.68 25.17 -16.67
CA ALA A 189 6.46 24.02 -15.80
C ALA A 189 5.68 24.42 -14.54
N THR A 190 5.88 25.63 -14.01
CA THR A 190 5.07 26.13 -12.89
C THR A 190 3.63 26.40 -13.32
N ASP A 191 3.42 26.90 -14.54
CA ASP A 191 2.06 27.12 -15.09
C ASP A 191 1.32 25.79 -15.27
N ALA A 192 1.97 24.78 -15.89
CA ALA A 192 1.39 23.45 -16.04
C ALA A 192 1.13 22.74 -14.71
N ALA A 193 1.99 22.96 -13.71
CA ALA A 193 1.78 22.46 -12.36
C ALA A 193 0.53 23.10 -11.74
N LEU A 194 0.35 24.42 -11.86
CA LEU A 194 -0.83 25.11 -11.33
C LEU A 194 -2.12 24.57 -11.95
N ASP A 195 -2.16 24.38 -13.27
CA ASP A 195 -3.32 23.81 -13.97
C ASP A 195 -3.68 22.42 -13.42
N THR A 196 -2.66 21.59 -13.15
CA THR A 196 -2.85 20.26 -12.54
C THR A 196 -3.43 20.36 -11.14
N LEU A 197 -2.93 21.29 -10.31
CA LEU A 197 -3.40 21.42 -8.92
C LEU A 197 -4.81 21.97 -8.83
N VAL A 198 -5.16 22.96 -9.67
CA VAL A 198 -6.53 23.51 -9.73
C VAL A 198 -7.52 22.44 -10.17
N ALA A 199 -7.14 21.56 -11.10
CA ALA A 199 -7.98 20.46 -11.56
C ALA A 199 -8.30 19.40 -10.48
N THR A 200 -7.62 19.42 -9.33
CA THR A 200 -7.96 18.56 -8.18
C THR A 200 -9.22 19.02 -7.43
N ASP A 201 -9.67 20.26 -7.65
CA ASP A 201 -10.76 20.92 -6.93
C ASP A 201 -10.72 20.71 -5.40
N PRO A 202 -9.64 21.18 -4.74
CA PRO A 202 -9.43 20.92 -3.32
C PRO A 202 -10.48 21.61 -2.44
N ALA A 203 -11.25 22.57 -2.98
CA ALA A 203 -12.33 23.21 -2.24
C ALA A 203 -13.53 22.27 -2.03
N ALA A 204 -13.76 21.32 -2.94
CA ALA A 204 -14.90 20.42 -2.90
C ALA A 204 -14.62 19.15 -2.09
N THR A 205 -13.51 18.47 -2.37
CA THR A 205 -13.20 17.14 -1.80
C THR A 205 -11.73 17.02 -1.43
N VAL A 206 -11.42 16.07 -0.54
CA VAL A 206 -10.04 15.56 -0.45
C VAL A 206 -9.82 14.72 -1.70
N TRP A 207 -9.09 15.26 -2.67
CA TRP A 207 -8.96 14.69 -4.00
C TRP A 207 -8.51 13.21 -3.96
N GLU A 208 -9.34 12.34 -4.55
CA GLU A 208 -9.21 10.87 -4.52
C GLU A 208 -8.92 10.28 -3.12
N GLY A 209 -9.32 10.97 -2.05
CA GLY A 209 -9.07 10.51 -0.67
C GLY A 209 -7.60 10.53 -0.24
N TYR A 210 -6.68 11.13 -1.00
CA TYR A 210 -5.27 11.25 -0.62
C TYR A 210 -5.03 12.52 0.20
N ALA A 211 -5.09 12.41 1.53
CA ALA A 211 -4.90 13.56 2.43
C ALA A 211 -3.52 14.21 2.27
N LEU A 212 -2.46 13.43 2.03
CA LEU A 212 -1.14 14.00 1.74
C LEU A 212 -1.14 14.84 0.46
N MET A 213 -1.72 14.32 -0.63
CA MET A 213 -1.76 15.07 -1.91
C MET A 213 -2.58 16.34 -1.75
N HIS A 214 -3.70 16.26 -1.04
CA HIS A 214 -4.52 17.42 -0.70
C HIS A 214 -3.74 18.48 0.07
N LEU A 215 -3.01 18.08 1.12
CA LEU A 215 -2.17 18.99 1.91
C LEU A 215 -1.08 19.66 1.06
N LEU A 216 -0.39 18.88 0.21
CA LEU A 216 0.64 19.41 -0.68
C LEU A 216 0.05 20.38 -1.72
N VAL A 217 -1.13 20.08 -2.27
CA VAL A 217 -1.90 20.99 -3.14
C VAL A 217 -2.17 22.31 -2.42
N LEU A 218 -2.71 22.25 -1.21
CA LEU A 218 -3.04 23.47 -0.46
C LEU A 218 -1.81 24.30 -0.11
N HIS A 219 -0.69 23.67 0.25
CA HIS A 219 0.57 24.38 0.50
C HIS A 219 1.12 25.07 -0.74
N ALA A 220 1.09 24.40 -1.89
CA ALA A 220 1.49 24.97 -3.18
C ALA A 220 0.60 26.17 -3.56
N LEU A 221 -0.72 26.02 -3.44
CA LEU A 221 -1.67 27.09 -3.73
C LEU A 221 -1.58 28.25 -2.74
N ALA A 222 -1.27 27.98 -1.46
CA ALA A 222 -1.08 29.03 -0.45
C ALA A 222 0.13 29.93 -0.76
N GLY A 223 1.11 29.43 -1.52
CA GLY A 223 2.23 30.21 -2.06
C GLY A 223 1.94 30.94 -3.37
N THR A 224 0.75 30.77 -3.95
CA THR A 224 0.38 31.30 -5.27
C THR A 224 -0.69 32.39 -5.14
N PRO A 225 -0.46 33.63 -5.64
CA PRO A 225 -1.42 34.72 -5.53
C PRO A 225 -2.79 34.40 -6.15
N GLY A 226 -3.88 34.77 -5.46
CA GLY A 226 -5.25 34.63 -5.98
C GLY A 226 -5.95 33.32 -5.65
N HIS A 227 -5.32 32.43 -4.87
CA HIS A 227 -5.88 31.14 -4.45
C HIS A 227 -6.25 31.08 -2.96
N GLU A 228 -6.27 32.20 -2.25
CA GLU A 228 -6.51 32.28 -0.80
C GLU A 228 -7.85 31.64 -0.41
N GLU A 229 -8.91 31.91 -1.18
CA GLU A 229 -10.24 31.35 -0.93
C GLU A 229 -10.30 29.84 -1.19
N THR A 230 -9.62 29.36 -2.23
CA THR A 230 -9.48 27.92 -2.53
C THR A 230 -8.77 27.21 -1.40
N VAL A 231 -7.68 27.79 -0.87
CA VAL A 231 -6.94 27.24 0.26
C VAL A 231 -7.81 27.19 1.52
N ARG A 232 -8.53 28.28 1.82
CA ARG A 232 -9.42 28.35 2.99
C ARG A 232 -10.51 27.28 2.93
N ARG A 233 -11.19 27.14 1.78
CA ARG A 233 -12.22 26.12 1.59
C ARG A 233 -11.64 24.72 1.61
N GLY A 234 -10.46 24.52 1.02
CA GLY A 234 -9.81 23.22 1.01
C GLY A 234 -9.31 22.78 2.39
N LEU A 235 -8.88 23.72 3.24
CA LEU A 235 -8.60 23.45 4.64
C LEU A 235 -9.88 23.03 5.39
N ALA A 236 -10.99 23.75 5.19
CA ALA A 236 -12.28 23.35 5.75
C ALA A 236 -12.73 21.95 5.27
N THR A 237 -12.39 21.59 4.04
CA THR A 237 -12.62 20.25 3.49
C THR A 237 -11.78 19.19 4.17
N LEU A 238 -10.49 19.43 4.38
CA LEU A 238 -9.62 18.52 5.12
C LEU A 238 -10.09 18.31 6.57
N LEU A 239 -10.47 19.37 7.26
CA LEU A 239 -10.83 19.34 8.69
C LEU A 239 -12.01 18.41 9.01
N ARG A 240 -12.86 18.09 8.03
CA ARG A 240 -13.94 17.09 8.19
C ARG A 240 -13.43 15.67 8.39
N HIS A 241 -12.15 15.42 8.09
CA HIS A 241 -11.52 14.11 8.13
C HIS A 241 -10.46 13.97 9.25
N GLN A 242 -10.44 14.90 10.21
CA GLN A 242 -9.58 14.76 11.38
C GLN A 242 -9.99 13.53 12.19
N ARG A 243 -9.01 12.70 12.55
CA ARG A 243 -9.26 11.49 13.35
C ARG A 243 -9.51 11.86 14.81
N THR A 244 -10.03 10.90 15.58
CA THR A 244 -10.37 11.08 16.99
C THR A 244 -9.15 11.33 17.88
N ASP A 245 -7.97 10.88 17.45
CA ASP A 245 -6.68 11.16 18.10
C ASP A 245 -6.18 12.60 17.85
N GLY A 246 -6.87 13.36 16.97
CA GLY A 246 -6.52 14.72 16.59
C GLY A 246 -5.61 14.83 15.36
N GLY A 247 -5.08 13.72 14.85
CA GLY A 247 -4.21 13.71 13.67
C GLY A 247 -4.97 13.59 12.35
N PHE A 248 -4.19 13.47 11.27
CA PHE A 248 -4.67 13.19 9.91
C PHE A 248 -4.00 11.96 9.33
N PRO A 249 -4.74 11.12 8.58
CA PRO A 249 -4.20 9.92 7.95
C PRO A 249 -3.47 10.22 6.63
N PHE A 250 -2.79 9.23 6.05
CA PHE A 250 -2.27 9.30 4.68
C PHE A 250 -3.37 9.34 3.62
N VAL A 251 -4.29 8.38 3.74
CA VAL A 251 -5.43 8.14 2.86
C VAL A 251 -6.67 8.02 3.72
N LEU A 252 -7.81 8.46 3.20
CA LEU A 252 -9.05 8.47 3.97
C LEU A 252 -9.64 7.07 4.17
N GLU A 253 -9.60 6.24 3.12
CA GLU A 253 -10.23 4.93 3.05
C GLU A 253 -9.53 3.99 2.05
N MET A 254 -9.66 2.67 2.27
CA MET A 254 -9.17 1.60 1.39
C MET A 254 -10.20 0.46 1.30
N HIS A 255 -11.47 0.80 1.05
CA HIS A 255 -12.59 -0.14 1.18
C HIS A 255 -12.50 -1.33 0.22
N ASN A 256 -12.15 -1.09 -1.05
CA ASN A 256 -12.09 -2.15 -2.06
C ASN A 256 -10.90 -3.08 -1.79
N TRP A 257 -9.75 -2.51 -1.40
CA TRP A 257 -8.57 -3.28 -1.03
C TRP A 257 -8.85 -4.19 0.18
N CYS A 258 -9.41 -3.62 1.26
CA CYS A 258 -9.75 -4.39 2.45
C CYS A 258 -10.82 -5.46 2.17
N THR A 259 -11.85 -5.12 1.40
CA THR A 259 -12.94 -6.06 1.07
C THR A 259 -12.46 -7.20 0.19
N SER A 260 -11.62 -6.94 -0.82
CA SER A 260 -11.15 -7.97 -1.75
C SER A 260 -10.15 -8.92 -1.08
N THR A 261 -9.15 -8.37 -0.38
CA THR A 261 -8.13 -9.17 0.33
C THR A 261 -8.73 -9.89 1.55
N GLY A 262 -9.58 -9.22 2.33
CA GLY A 262 -10.31 -9.83 3.44
C GLY A 262 -11.30 -10.89 2.98
N GLY A 263 -12.01 -10.67 1.88
CA GLY A 263 -12.89 -11.66 1.26
C GLY A 263 -12.14 -12.91 0.81
N LEU A 264 -10.96 -12.76 0.20
CA LEU A 264 -10.09 -13.88 -0.18
C LEU A 264 -9.61 -14.66 1.05
N ALA A 265 -9.19 -13.96 2.11
CA ALA A 265 -8.76 -14.60 3.36
C ALA A 265 -9.90 -15.35 4.05
N LEU A 266 -11.09 -14.75 4.13
CA LEU A 266 -12.31 -15.37 4.66
C LEU A 266 -12.71 -16.59 3.84
N HIS A 267 -12.65 -16.51 2.50
CA HIS A 267 -12.90 -17.65 1.61
C HIS A 267 -11.91 -18.79 1.88
N ALA A 268 -10.61 -18.51 1.92
CA ALA A 268 -9.57 -19.50 2.21
C ALA A 268 -9.76 -20.15 3.60
N ALA A 269 -10.24 -19.38 4.58
CA ALA A 269 -10.53 -19.85 5.92
C ALA A 269 -11.87 -20.58 6.06
N GLY A 270 -12.71 -20.60 5.02
CA GLY A 270 -14.00 -21.30 5.02
C GLY A 270 -15.12 -20.55 5.75
N ALA A 271 -15.16 -19.23 5.63
CA ALA A 271 -16.23 -18.39 6.18
C ALA A 271 -17.59 -18.64 5.51
N ASP A 272 -18.65 -18.03 6.05
CA ASP A 272 -20.03 -18.17 5.58
C ASP A 272 -20.19 -17.76 4.10
N PRO A 273 -20.65 -18.67 3.21
CA PRO A 273 -20.91 -18.36 1.81
C PRO A 273 -21.87 -17.20 1.58
N ALA A 274 -22.84 -16.96 2.47
CA ALA A 274 -23.77 -15.85 2.33
C ALA A 274 -23.07 -14.49 2.52
N LEU A 275 -22.15 -14.39 3.49
CA LEU A 275 -21.30 -13.22 3.66
C LEU A 275 -20.43 -13.00 2.42
N LEU A 276 -19.72 -14.04 1.96
CA LEU A 276 -18.82 -13.94 0.80
C LEU A 276 -19.55 -13.44 -0.47
N ARG A 277 -20.78 -13.92 -0.72
CA ARG A 277 -21.60 -13.43 -1.84
C ARG A 277 -22.00 -11.96 -1.71
N ARG A 278 -22.30 -11.47 -0.50
CA ARG A 278 -22.59 -10.04 -0.27
C ARG A 278 -21.35 -9.17 -0.54
N MET A 279 -20.21 -9.57 0.01
CA MET A 279 -18.93 -8.88 -0.24
C MET A 279 -18.61 -8.82 -1.75
N ALA A 280 -18.78 -9.94 -2.45
CA ALA A 280 -18.53 -10.04 -3.90
C ALA A 280 -19.49 -9.16 -4.71
N ALA A 281 -20.78 -9.14 -4.37
CA ALA A 281 -21.76 -8.27 -5.01
C ALA A 281 -21.42 -6.78 -4.84
N THR A 282 -20.99 -6.37 -3.65
CA THR A 282 -20.59 -4.99 -3.37
C THR A 282 -19.34 -4.58 -4.13
N LEU A 283 -18.30 -5.43 -4.16
CA LEU A 283 -17.12 -5.17 -4.99
C LEU A 283 -17.46 -5.10 -6.49
N ALA A 284 -18.33 -5.98 -6.99
CA ALA A 284 -18.76 -5.95 -8.37
C ALA A 284 -19.48 -4.64 -8.75
N ALA A 285 -20.26 -4.08 -7.82
CA ALA A 285 -20.95 -2.80 -8.00
C ALA A 285 -20.01 -1.58 -7.97
N GLN A 286 -18.82 -1.71 -7.36
CA GLN A 286 -17.85 -0.62 -7.19
C GLN A 286 -16.77 -0.56 -8.29
N ARG A 287 -16.90 -1.37 -9.35
CA ARG A 287 -15.96 -1.36 -10.49
C ARG A 287 -15.92 0.02 -11.17
N GLY A 288 -14.72 0.44 -11.57
CA GLY A 288 -14.48 1.68 -12.31
C GLY A 288 -13.97 2.83 -11.43
N GLY A 289 -14.28 2.82 -10.13
CA GLY A 289 -13.89 3.88 -9.20
C GLY A 289 -14.77 5.13 -9.30
N ALA A 290 -14.30 6.23 -8.72
CA ALA A 290 -15.01 7.51 -8.75
C ALA A 290 -15.04 8.13 -10.16
N GLU A 291 -16.11 8.88 -10.46
CA GLU A 291 -16.25 9.66 -11.69
C GLU A 291 -15.44 10.97 -11.64
N LEU A 292 -14.13 10.87 -11.45
CA LEU A 292 -13.21 12.01 -11.49
C LEU A 292 -12.38 11.99 -12.78
N ARG A 293 -12.02 13.18 -13.24
CA ARG A 293 -11.10 13.34 -14.36
C ARG A 293 -9.74 12.75 -13.97
N SER A 294 -9.26 11.78 -14.76
CA SER A 294 -7.89 11.29 -14.63
C SER A 294 -6.89 12.42 -14.88
N LEU A 295 -5.93 12.55 -13.95
CA LEU A 295 -4.79 13.46 -14.07
C LEU A 295 -3.52 12.71 -14.51
N SER A 296 -3.68 11.47 -14.97
CA SER A 296 -2.58 10.66 -15.49
C SER A 296 -2.08 11.22 -16.82
N ARG A 297 -0.77 11.10 -17.02
CA ARG A 297 -0.12 11.21 -18.33
C ARG A 297 0.07 9.80 -18.89
N GLY A 298 -0.47 9.53 -20.07
CA GLY A 298 -0.46 8.20 -20.68
C GLY A 298 -1.78 7.43 -20.50
N ALA A 299 -1.78 6.17 -20.94
CA ALA A 299 -2.99 5.33 -20.91
C ALA A 299 -3.13 4.65 -19.54
N ALA A 300 -3.95 5.25 -18.66
CA ALA A 300 -4.29 4.68 -17.36
C ALA A 300 -5.12 3.39 -17.49
N LEU A 301 -4.96 2.49 -16.52
CA LEU A 301 -5.87 1.37 -16.32
C LEU A 301 -7.29 1.93 -16.09
N THR A 302 -8.25 1.43 -16.85
CA THR A 302 -9.67 1.80 -16.72
C THR A 302 -10.54 0.55 -16.75
N GLY A 303 -11.70 0.61 -16.10
CA GLY A 303 -12.63 -0.52 -16.01
C GLY A 303 -12.19 -1.62 -15.05
N GLY A 304 -11.20 -1.35 -14.19
CA GLY A 304 -10.77 -2.21 -13.10
C GLY A 304 -11.32 -1.74 -11.76
N TRP A 305 -10.52 -1.89 -10.71
CA TRP A 305 -10.80 -1.40 -9.37
C TRP A 305 -9.68 -0.46 -8.90
N SER A 306 -10.08 0.46 -8.05
CA SER A 306 -9.19 1.31 -7.24
C SER A 306 -9.27 0.86 -5.79
N MET A 307 -8.31 1.26 -4.95
CA MET A 307 -8.31 0.95 -3.51
C MET A 307 -9.59 1.30 -2.74
N SER A 308 -10.38 2.27 -3.22
CA SER A 308 -11.67 2.64 -2.63
C SER A 308 -12.63 3.26 -3.66
N PRO A 309 -13.96 3.26 -3.43
CA PRO A 309 -14.94 3.84 -4.37
C PRO A 309 -14.77 5.33 -4.64
N ILE A 310 -14.15 6.09 -3.73
CA ILE A 310 -13.88 7.54 -3.92
C ILE A 310 -12.65 7.82 -4.80
N VAL A 311 -11.92 6.79 -5.21
CA VAL A 311 -10.68 6.89 -5.99
C VAL A 311 -11.01 6.59 -7.45
N ALA A 312 -10.61 7.46 -8.37
CA ALA A 312 -10.83 7.24 -9.81
C ALA A 312 -9.69 6.45 -10.46
N GLN A 313 -8.46 6.61 -9.96
CA GLN A 313 -7.30 5.89 -10.49
C GLN A 313 -7.40 4.40 -10.18
N ASN A 314 -7.71 3.57 -11.17
CA ASN A 314 -7.65 2.11 -11.01
C ASN A 314 -6.19 1.63 -11.06
N ASP A 315 -5.93 0.46 -10.48
CA ASP A 315 -4.61 -0.15 -10.42
C ASP A 315 -4.65 -1.68 -10.59
N VAL A 316 -3.48 -2.27 -10.86
CA VAL A 316 -3.34 -3.69 -11.14
C VAL A 316 -3.54 -4.56 -9.91
N ASP A 317 -3.18 -4.12 -8.70
CA ASP A 317 -3.27 -4.98 -7.51
C ASP A 317 -4.71 -5.09 -7.03
N ASP A 318 -5.41 -3.97 -6.88
CA ASP A 318 -6.83 -3.93 -6.53
C ASP A 318 -7.67 -4.67 -7.58
N THR A 319 -7.40 -4.45 -8.87
CA THR A 319 -8.07 -5.18 -9.95
C THR A 319 -7.81 -6.67 -9.88
N SER A 320 -6.56 -7.08 -9.62
CA SER A 320 -6.21 -8.51 -9.51
C SER A 320 -6.89 -9.17 -8.31
N CYS A 321 -6.85 -8.52 -7.14
CA CYS A 321 -7.45 -9.04 -5.91
C CYS A 321 -8.98 -9.12 -6.01
N ALA A 322 -9.63 -8.10 -6.57
CA ALA A 322 -11.06 -8.13 -6.84
C ALA A 322 -11.43 -9.25 -7.81
N LEU A 323 -10.68 -9.42 -8.91
CA LEU A 323 -10.90 -10.51 -9.86
C LEU A 323 -10.73 -11.88 -9.22
N GLU A 324 -9.65 -12.10 -8.46
CA GLU A 324 -9.45 -13.36 -7.74
C GLU A 324 -10.63 -13.65 -6.81
N PHE A 325 -11.10 -12.66 -6.07
CA PHE A 325 -12.22 -12.82 -5.14
C PHE A 325 -13.54 -13.16 -5.85
N LEU A 326 -13.93 -12.37 -6.86
CA LEU A 326 -15.16 -12.59 -7.61
C LEU A 326 -15.18 -13.98 -8.27
N GLN A 327 -14.03 -14.43 -8.79
CA GLN A 327 -13.89 -15.72 -9.45
C GLN A 327 -13.98 -16.92 -8.50
N VAL A 328 -13.58 -16.78 -7.22
CA VAL A 328 -13.68 -17.88 -6.25
C VAL A 328 -15.04 -17.98 -5.57
N VAL A 329 -15.77 -16.87 -5.47
CA VAL A 329 -17.09 -16.85 -4.82
C VAL A 329 -18.19 -17.26 -5.78
N ASP A 330 -18.30 -16.59 -6.93
CA ASP A 330 -19.36 -16.87 -7.91
C ASP A 330 -18.95 -16.42 -9.33
N PRO A 331 -18.15 -17.22 -10.05
CA PRO A 331 -17.64 -16.85 -11.37
C PRO A 331 -18.76 -16.76 -12.44
N VAL A 332 -19.93 -17.34 -12.18
CA VAL A 332 -21.06 -17.31 -13.12
C VAL A 332 -21.86 -16.02 -12.94
N ALA A 333 -22.23 -15.68 -11.69
CA ALA A 333 -22.95 -14.45 -11.41
C ALA A 333 -22.15 -13.20 -11.81
N HIS A 334 -20.82 -13.25 -11.69
CA HIS A 334 -19.94 -12.13 -11.98
C HIS A 334 -19.24 -12.22 -13.34
N ALA A 335 -19.67 -13.10 -14.25
CA ALA A 335 -18.96 -13.41 -15.50
C ALA A 335 -18.66 -12.17 -16.37
N ALA A 336 -19.62 -11.24 -16.51
CA ALA A 336 -19.41 -10.01 -17.28
C ALA A 336 -18.37 -9.10 -16.63
N THR A 337 -18.53 -8.83 -15.33
CA THR A 337 -17.59 -8.04 -14.52
C THR A 337 -16.18 -8.61 -14.54
N VAL A 338 -16.04 -9.94 -14.42
CA VAL A 338 -14.76 -10.64 -14.49
C VAL A 338 -14.12 -10.50 -15.87
N ARG A 339 -14.88 -10.72 -16.95
CA ARG A 339 -14.37 -10.60 -18.32
C ARG A 339 -13.84 -9.18 -18.58
N ASP A 340 -14.56 -8.16 -18.15
CA ASP A 340 -14.16 -6.78 -18.37
C ASP A 340 -12.91 -6.42 -17.55
N GLY A 341 -12.82 -6.88 -16.30
CA GLY A 341 -11.61 -6.67 -15.49
C GLY A 341 -10.39 -7.42 -16.02
N VAL A 342 -10.57 -8.63 -16.57
CA VAL A 342 -9.50 -9.34 -17.29
C VAL A 342 -9.02 -8.54 -18.50
N ALA A 343 -9.95 -7.97 -19.28
CA ALA A 343 -9.60 -7.10 -20.40
C ALA A 343 -8.84 -5.84 -19.94
N ALA A 344 -9.23 -5.24 -18.81
CA ALA A 344 -8.54 -4.08 -18.22
C ALA A 344 -7.09 -4.39 -17.83
N LEU A 345 -6.83 -5.53 -17.18
CA LEU A 345 -5.45 -5.97 -16.89
C LEU A 345 -4.64 -6.15 -18.17
N LEU A 346 -5.18 -6.89 -19.15
CA LEU A 346 -4.47 -7.17 -20.41
C LEU A 346 -4.13 -5.89 -21.20
N ALA A 347 -4.94 -4.84 -21.08
CA ALA A 347 -4.71 -3.57 -21.76
C ALA A 347 -3.46 -2.82 -21.27
N VAL A 348 -3.03 -3.07 -20.03
CA VAL A 348 -1.86 -2.39 -19.43
C VAL A 348 -0.60 -3.25 -19.36
N GLN A 349 -0.66 -4.52 -19.78
CA GLN A 349 0.54 -5.37 -19.81
C GLN A 349 1.65 -4.73 -20.66
N GLY A 350 2.85 -4.63 -20.09
CA GLY A 350 4.02 -4.04 -20.72
C GLY A 350 4.61 -4.91 -21.83
N ALA A 351 5.43 -4.30 -22.69
CA ALA A 351 6.16 -5.00 -23.75
C ALA A 351 7.21 -5.99 -23.20
N ASP A 352 7.70 -5.75 -21.98
CA ASP A 352 8.57 -6.63 -21.19
C ASP A 352 7.85 -7.87 -20.64
N GLY A 353 6.52 -7.95 -20.82
CA GLY A 353 5.67 -9.03 -20.32
C GLY A 353 5.18 -8.82 -18.89
N GLY A 354 5.73 -7.85 -18.16
CA GLY A 354 5.30 -7.51 -16.81
C GLY A 354 4.06 -6.63 -16.77
N PHE A 355 3.61 -6.29 -15.57
CA PHE A 355 2.51 -5.36 -15.34
C PHE A 355 2.98 -4.17 -14.49
N PRO A 356 2.66 -2.93 -14.88
CA PRO A 356 2.87 -1.74 -14.05
C PRO A 356 1.81 -1.66 -12.96
N THR A 357 1.93 -0.70 -12.03
CA THR A 357 0.85 -0.49 -11.05
C THR A 357 -0.39 0.18 -11.67
N TYR A 358 -0.24 1.22 -12.50
CA TYR A 358 -1.37 2.11 -12.84
C TYR A 358 -1.54 2.43 -14.33
N VAL A 359 -0.44 2.68 -15.05
CA VAL A 359 -0.46 3.28 -16.39
C VAL A 359 0.37 2.40 -17.31
N ARG A 360 -0.15 2.16 -18.52
CA ARG A 360 0.57 1.44 -19.58
C ARG A 360 1.91 2.12 -19.87
N ASP A 361 2.91 1.32 -20.23
CA ASP A 361 4.27 1.76 -20.56
C ASP A 361 5.07 2.35 -19.37
N ALA A 362 4.49 2.44 -18.17
CA ALA A 362 5.26 2.60 -16.95
C ALA A 362 6.03 1.31 -16.63
N SER A 363 7.07 1.41 -15.79
CA SER A 363 7.86 0.24 -15.37
C SER A 363 6.99 -0.84 -14.74
N SER A 364 7.16 -2.07 -15.20
CA SER A 364 6.55 -3.24 -14.60
C SER A 364 7.12 -3.52 -13.21
N GLU A 365 6.27 -4.01 -12.31
CA GLU A 365 6.65 -4.32 -10.93
C GLU A 365 6.43 -5.82 -10.64
N PRO A 366 7.35 -6.53 -9.96
CA PRO A 366 7.18 -7.96 -9.67
C PRO A 366 5.91 -8.30 -8.89
N CYS A 367 5.54 -7.50 -7.88
CA CYS A 367 4.33 -7.74 -7.10
C CYS A 367 3.05 -7.61 -7.95
N MET A 368 2.95 -6.55 -8.75
CA MET A 368 1.83 -6.31 -9.68
C MET A 368 1.73 -7.43 -10.72
N THR A 369 2.87 -7.82 -11.29
CA THR A 369 2.95 -8.89 -12.28
C THR A 369 2.49 -10.23 -11.70
N ALA A 370 2.91 -10.56 -10.47
CA ALA A 370 2.48 -11.78 -9.79
C ALA A 370 0.97 -11.79 -9.47
N ALA A 371 0.42 -10.65 -9.02
CA ALA A 371 -1.01 -10.49 -8.78
C ALA A 371 -1.82 -10.71 -10.08
N ALA A 372 -1.41 -10.08 -11.18
CA ALA A 372 -2.04 -10.26 -12.48
C ALA A 372 -1.99 -11.71 -12.97
N VAL A 373 -0.84 -12.41 -12.81
CA VAL A 373 -0.74 -13.83 -13.16
C VAL A 373 -1.75 -14.68 -12.40
N CYS A 374 -1.94 -14.43 -11.10
CA CYS A 374 -2.94 -15.14 -10.29
C CYS A 374 -4.37 -14.89 -10.81
N ALA A 375 -4.74 -13.62 -11.01
CA ALA A 375 -6.06 -13.22 -11.47
C ALA A 375 -6.41 -13.73 -12.88
N LEU A 376 -5.40 -13.82 -13.76
CA LEU A 376 -5.54 -14.32 -15.13
C LEU A 376 -5.51 -15.86 -15.20
N GLY A 377 -5.04 -16.54 -14.16
CA GLY A 377 -4.83 -18.00 -14.11
C GLY A 377 -6.03 -18.83 -14.56
N PRO A 378 -7.26 -18.55 -14.08
CA PRO A 378 -8.46 -19.30 -14.44
C PRO A 378 -8.92 -19.16 -15.90
N HIS A 379 -8.27 -18.30 -16.70
CA HIS A 379 -8.66 -18.00 -18.08
C HIS A 379 -7.67 -18.63 -19.07
N PRO A 380 -7.98 -19.76 -19.72
CA PRO A 380 -7.04 -20.43 -20.63
C PRO A 380 -6.54 -19.54 -21.77
N ALA A 381 -7.39 -18.64 -22.27
CA ALA A 381 -7.05 -17.70 -23.34
C ALA A 381 -5.93 -16.71 -22.98
N THR A 382 -5.65 -16.51 -21.68
CA THR A 382 -4.59 -15.60 -21.20
C THR A 382 -3.24 -16.30 -21.04
N ALA A 383 -3.14 -17.60 -21.35
CA ALA A 383 -1.92 -18.38 -21.17
C ALA A 383 -0.66 -17.76 -21.80
N PRO A 384 -0.70 -17.20 -23.03
CA PRO A 384 0.47 -16.53 -23.62
C PRO A 384 0.93 -15.32 -22.80
N GLN A 385 -0.01 -14.51 -22.29
CA GLN A 385 0.29 -13.32 -21.49
C GLN A 385 0.82 -13.70 -20.11
N ARG A 386 0.28 -14.74 -19.48
CA ARG A 386 0.82 -15.27 -18.22
C ARG A 386 2.22 -15.84 -18.39
N ALA A 387 2.51 -16.53 -19.49
CA ALA A 387 3.85 -17.05 -19.76
C ALA A 387 4.89 -15.93 -19.88
N LYS A 388 4.55 -14.82 -20.56
CA LYS A 388 5.39 -13.62 -20.61
C LYS A 388 5.62 -13.01 -19.23
N ALA A 389 4.56 -12.88 -18.44
CA ALA A 389 4.63 -12.34 -17.08
C ALA A 389 5.47 -13.21 -16.13
N LEU A 390 5.35 -14.53 -16.20
CA LEU A 390 6.23 -15.45 -15.47
C LEU A 390 7.70 -15.35 -15.94
N GLY A 391 7.91 -15.16 -17.24
CA GLY A 391 9.23 -14.84 -17.79
C GLY A 391 9.81 -13.55 -17.19
N PHE A 392 9.04 -12.46 -17.19
CA PHE A 392 9.43 -11.21 -16.55
C PHE A 392 9.85 -11.41 -15.09
N LEU A 393 9.05 -12.13 -14.30
CA LEU A 393 9.35 -12.41 -12.90
C LEU A 393 10.66 -13.19 -12.74
N ALA A 394 10.89 -14.20 -13.57
CA ALA A 394 12.12 -14.98 -13.51
C ALA A 394 13.36 -14.18 -13.93
N ASP A 395 13.25 -13.19 -14.82
CA ASP A 395 14.35 -12.27 -15.19
C ASP A 395 14.66 -11.24 -14.10
N HIS A 396 13.67 -10.88 -13.28
CA HIS A 396 13.79 -9.81 -12.28
C HIS A 396 13.99 -10.32 -10.84
N GLN A 397 14.17 -11.64 -10.66
CA GLN A 397 14.53 -12.18 -9.35
C GLN A 397 15.96 -11.78 -8.97
N LEU A 398 16.12 -11.25 -7.76
CA LEU A 398 17.42 -10.85 -7.23
C LEU A 398 18.31 -12.07 -6.95
N ALA A 399 19.62 -11.83 -6.84
CA ALA A 399 20.60 -12.89 -6.59
C ALA A 399 20.36 -13.67 -5.28
N ASP A 400 19.80 -12.99 -4.27
CA ASP A 400 19.41 -13.59 -2.99
C ASP A 400 18.08 -14.35 -3.04
N GLY A 401 17.47 -14.50 -4.23
CA GLY A 401 16.16 -15.12 -4.45
C GLY A 401 14.98 -14.20 -4.17
N GLY A 402 15.24 -12.98 -3.71
CA GLY A 402 14.26 -11.95 -3.38
C GLY A 402 13.68 -11.19 -4.58
N PHE A 403 12.76 -10.28 -4.27
CA PHE A 403 12.27 -9.23 -5.16
C PHE A 403 12.22 -7.90 -4.40
N GLU A 404 12.06 -6.78 -5.11
CA GLU A 404 11.70 -5.51 -4.48
C GLU A 404 10.32 -5.66 -3.81
N PRO A 405 10.14 -5.15 -2.56
CA PRO A 405 8.93 -5.42 -1.77
C PRO A 405 7.69 -4.64 -2.22
N GLY A 406 7.81 -3.76 -3.22
CA GLY A 406 6.73 -2.96 -3.76
C GLY A 406 6.17 -2.00 -2.72
N TRP A 407 4.89 -2.16 -2.43
CA TRP A 407 4.10 -1.32 -1.54
C TRP A 407 4.08 -1.81 -0.08
N SER A 408 4.92 -2.79 0.24
CA SER A 408 5.07 -3.41 1.56
C SER A 408 6.47 -3.12 2.14
N ARG A 409 6.60 -3.11 3.46
CA ARG A 409 7.88 -3.07 4.17
C ARG A 409 8.46 -4.46 4.31
N SER A 410 7.61 -5.49 4.40
CA SER A 410 8.05 -6.86 4.43
C SER A 410 8.59 -7.29 3.07
N ARG A 411 9.84 -7.77 3.00
CA ARG A 411 10.38 -8.40 1.78
C ARG A 411 9.61 -9.66 1.38
N LEU A 412 8.92 -10.29 2.33
CA LEU A 412 8.17 -11.51 2.11
C LEU A 412 6.86 -11.30 1.35
N HIS A 413 6.32 -10.07 1.29
CA HIS A 413 5.09 -9.75 0.56
C HIS A 413 5.21 -10.12 -0.93
N SER A 414 6.23 -9.59 -1.61
CA SER A 414 6.48 -9.93 -3.02
C SER A 414 6.78 -11.42 -3.20
N LEU A 415 7.48 -12.05 -2.26
CA LEU A 415 7.86 -13.46 -2.37
C LEU A 415 6.66 -14.40 -2.33
N PHE A 416 5.71 -14.22 -1.40
CA PHE A 416 4.53 -15.08 -1.37
C PHE A 416 3.68 -14.87 -2.63
N ARG A 417 3.51 -13.62 -3.10
CA ARG A 417 2.76 -13.32 -4.33
C ARG A 417 3.37 -14.02 -5.54
N VAL A 418 4.68 -13.88 -5.75
CA VAL A 418 5.39 -14.56 -6.85
C VAL A 418 5.32 -16.07 -6.71
N ARG A 419 5.40 -16.59 -5.48
CA ARG A 419 5.28 -18.03 -5.24
C ARG A 419 3.92 -18.59 -5.61
N LEU A 420 2.84 -17.87 -5.30
CA LEU A 420 1.49 -18.23 -5.72
C LEU A 420 1.32 -18.13 -7.24
N ALA A 421 1.90 -17.11 -7.89
CA ALA A 421 1.91 -16.99 -9.34
C ALA A 421 2.61 -18.17 -10.01
N ALA A 422 3.76 -18.61 -9.46
CA ALA A 422 4.52 -19.76 -9.95
C ALA A 422 3.72 -21.07 -9.89
N CYS A 423 2.80 -21.22 -8.92
CA CYS A 423 1.89 -22.37 -8.87
C CYS A 423 0.94 -22.47 -10.08
N THR A 424 0.81 -21.41 -10.89
CA THR A 424 -0.04 -21.42 -12.10
C THR A 424 0.70 -21.85 -13.38
N ALA A 425 2.04 -21.93 -13.35
CA ALA A 425 2.90 -22.20 -14.52
C ALA A 425 2.80 -23.64 -15.03
N GLY A 426 3.02 -23.93 -16.32
CA GLY A 426 2.96 -25.34 -16.80
C GLY A 426 3.92 -26.29 -16.04
N PRO A 427 3.61 -27.59 -15.91
CA PRO A 427 4.44 -28.54 -15.15
C PRO A 427 5.87 -28.70 -15.72
N ASN A 428 6.08 -28.35 -16.98
CA ASN A 428 7.36 -28.42 -17.68
C ASN A 428 8.01 -27.04 -17.89
N ASP A 429 7.75 -26.07 -16.99
CA ASP A 429 8.43 -24.77 -16.99
C ASP A 429 9.60 -24.78 -16.00
N PRO A 430 10.82 -25.19 -16.44
CA PRO A 430 11.98 -25.28 -15.55
C PRO A 430 12.43 -23.92 -15.03
N ARG A 431 12.12 -22.85 -15.75
CA ARG A 431 12.51 -21.49 -15.39
C ARG A 431 11.69 -20.99 -14.21
N THR A 432 10.37 -21.17 -14.28
CA THR A 432 9.47 -20.86 -13.16
C THR A 432 9.75 -21.79 -11.97
N ALA A 433 10.03 -23.08 -12.20
CA ALA A 433 10.40 -24.01 -11.13
C ALA A 433 11.68 -23.58 -10.40
N ALA A 434 12.72 -23.15 -11.13
CA ALA A 434 13.95 -22.64 -10.54
C ALA A 434 13.74 -21.35 -9.74
N MET A 435 12.89 -20.44 -10.24
CA MET A 435 12.49 -19.24 -9.50
C MET A 435 11.81 -19.60 -8.17
N ALA A 436 10.81 -20.49 -8.20
CA ALA A 436 10.11 -20.96 -7.01
C ALA A 436 11.04 -21.64 -5.99
N ALA A 437 11.96 -22.48 -6.45
CA ALA A 437 12.93 -23.15 -5.57
C ALA A 437 13.86 -22.15 -4.85
N ARG A 438 14.26 -21.07 -5.54
CA ARG A 438 15.05 -20.01 -4.91
C ARG A 438 14.23 -19.23 -3.88
N ILE A 439 12.96 -18.94 -4.15
CA ILE A 439 12.05 -18.31 -3.18
C ILE A 439 11.94 -19.17 -1.92
N ASP A 440 11.63 -20.46 -2.08
CA ASP A 440 11.44 -21.40 -0.97
C ASP A 440 12.71 -21.50 -0.11
N ARG A 441 13.88 -21.53 -0.76
CA ARG A 441 15.19 -21.49 -0.08
C ARG A 441 15.38 -20.19 0.71
N THR A 442 15.17 -19.03 0.09
CA THR A 442 15.35 -17.73 0.72
C THR A 442 14.46 -17.56 1.94
N VAL A 443 13.17 -17.88 1.83
CA VAL A 443 12.24 -17.77 2.97
C VAL A 443 12.64 -18.70 4.11
N ARG A 444 13.06 -19.93 3.80
CA ARG A 444 13.54 -20.88 4.83
C ARG A 444 14.82 -20.41 5.50
N GLU A 445 15.78 -19.87 4.76
CA GLU A 445 17.08 -19.43 5.30
C GLU A 445 17.00 -18.14 6.12
N THR A 446 15.93 -17.35 5.95
CA THR A 446 15.70 -16.12 6.70
C THR A 446 14.70 -16.25 7.85
N GLN A 447 14.23 -17.47 8.14
CA GLN A 447 13.38 -17.72 9.32
C GLN A 447 14.19 -17.47 10.60
N ASN A 448 13.61 -16.69 11.53
CA ASN A 448 14.22 -16.43 12.82
C ASN A 448 14.21 -17.70 13.69
N ALA A 449 15.09 -17.73 14.69
CA ALA A 449 15.20 -18.88 15.61
C ALA A 449 13.92 -19.15 16.42
N ASP A 450 13.04 -18.16 16.57
CA ASP A 450 11.74 -18.30 17.22
C ASP A 450 10.65 -18.87 16.30
N GLY A 451 10.96 -19.12 15.02
CA GLY A 451 10.03 -19.64 14.02
C GLY A 451 9.28 -18.57 13.22
N GLY A 452 9.36 -17.30 13.60
CA GLY A 452 8.75 -16.21 12.86
C GLY A 452 9.67 -15.58 11.80
N TRP A 453 9.18 -14.52 11.17
CA TRP A 453 9.95 -13.62 10.31
C TRP A 453 9.65 -12.17 10.65
N GLY A 454 10.64 -11.30 10.48
CA GLY A 454 10.47 -9.85 10.52
C GLY A 454 10.36 -9.22 9.13
N MET A 455 10.09 -7.91 9.08
CA MET A 455 9.99 -7.12 7.85
C MET A 455 11.21 -7.27 6.92
N GLN A 456 12.41 -7.28 7.50
CA GLN A 456 13.67 -7.60 6.82
C GLN A 456 14.33 -8.84 7.44
N PRO A 457 15.21 -9.54 6.69
CA PRO A 457 16.01 -10.61 7.27
C PRO A 457 16.79 -10.13 8.50
N GLY A 458 16.59 -10.81 9.64
CA GLY A 458 17.23 -10.47 10.93
C GLY A 458 16.45 -9.48 11.80
N ASP A 459 15.38 -8.85 11.29
CA ASP A 459 14.47 -8.07 12.13
C ASP A 459 13.72 -8.99 13.11
N PRO A 460 13.27 -8.46 14.28
CA PRO A 460 12.38 -9.19 15.17
C PRO A 460 11.12 -9.70 14.45
N SER A 461 10.70 -10.92 14.80
CA SER A 461 9.53 -11.54 14.20
C SER A 461 8.24 -10.72 14.43
N ASP A 462 7.42 -10.60 13.39
CA ASP A 462 6.15 -9.89 13.41
C ASP A 462 5.03 -10.70 12.73
N ASP A 463 3.77 -10.36 13.04
CA ASP A 463 2.59 -11.16 12.66
C ASP A 463 2.42 -11.25 11.14
N ILE A 464 2.62 -10.14 10.44
CA ILE A 464 2.34 -10.04 9.01
C ILE A 464 3.46 -10.66 8.16
N SER A 465 4.73 -10.44 8.52
CA SER A 465 5.88 -11.07 7.87
C SER A 465 5.86 -12.58 8.10
N THR A 466 5.50 -13.04 9.30
CA THR A 466 5.35 -14.47 9.58
C THR A 466 4.22 -15.09 8.76
N ALA A 467 3.10 -14.39 8.59
CA ALA A 467 2.02 -14.84 7.71
C ALA A 467 2.47 -14.97 6.24
N TYR A 468 3.21 -13.99 5.70
CA TYR A 468 3.74 -14.07 4.34
C TYR A 468 4.71 -15.24 4.15
N GLY A 469 5.62 -15.46 5.11
CA GLY A 469 6.52 -16.61 5.12
C GLY A 469 5.76 -17.93 5.14
N LEU A 470 4.74 -18.03 5.99
CA LEU A 470 3.89 -19.21 6.13
C LEU A 470 3.10 -19.53 4.84
N ILE A 471 2.49 -18.52 4.19
CA ILE A 471 1.81 -18.70 2.89
C ILE A 471 2.79 -19.25 1.85
N THR A 472 4.00 -18.69 1.78
CA THR A 472 5.03 -19.12 0.83
C THR A 472 5.37 -20.59 1.02
N LEU A 473 5.70 -21.00 2.25
CA LEU A 473 6.16 -22.36 2.56
C LEU A 473 5.04 -23.41 2.61
N CYS A 474 3.77 -23.01 2.60
CA CYS A 474 2.65 -23.95 2.39
C CYS A 474 2.70 -24.63 1.02
N HIS A 475 3.44 -24.07 0.05
CA HIS A 475 3.63 -24.65 -1.28
C HIS A 475 4.99 -25.34 -1.46
N ALA A 476 5.87 -25.29 -0.45
CA ALA A 476 7.18 -25.94 -0.46
C ALA A 476 7.09 -27.42 -0.04
N GLU A 477 8.11 -28.20 -0.41
CA GLU A 477 8.18 -29.63 -0.06
C GLU A 477 8.46 -29.87 1.43
N ASP A 478 9.35 -29.08 2.03
CA ASP A 478 9.75 -29.23 3.43
C ASP A 478 8.69 -28.63 4.39
N PRO A 479 8.01 -29.44 5.21
CA PRO A 479 6.98 -28.95 6.11
C PRO A 479 7.51 -28.37 7.42
N ARG A 480 8.77 -28.58 7.79
CA ARG A 480 9.26 -28.24 9.15
C ARG A 480 9.15 -26.73 9.47
N PRO A 481 9.56 -25.81 8.58
CA PRO A 481 9.42 -24.37 8.82
C PRO A 481 7.97 -23.89 9.00
N VAL A 482 7.01 -24.58 8.38
CA VAL A 482 5.57 -24.28 8.48
C VAL A 482 5.09 -24.53 9.90
N GLY A 483 5.57 -25.60 10.54
CA GLY A 483 5.18 -25.95 11.90
C GLY A 483 5.58 -24.89 12.92
N THR A 484 6.85 -24.48 12.95
CA THR A 484 7.36 -23.49 13.92
C THR A 484 6.73 -22.11 13.73
N ALA A 485 6.52 -21.70 12.48
CA ALA A 485 5.81 -20.46 12.15
C ALA A 485 4.35 -20.48 12.59
N LEU A 486 3.68 -21.62 12.43
CA LEU A 486 2.31 -21.80 12.90
C LEU A 486 2.24 -21.73 14.43
N THR A 487 3.17 -22.37 15.16
CA THR A 487 3.26 -22.24 16.63
C THR A 487 3.36 -20.78 17.03
N TRP A 488 4.29 -20.05 16.40
CA TRP A 488 4.54 -18.65 16.69
C TRP A 488 3.28 -17.78 16.52
N LEU A 489 2.50 -17.99 15.45
CA LEU A 489 1.23 -17.28 15.24
C LEU A 489 0.12 -17.71 16.20
N LEU A 490 0.06 -18.98 16.60
CA LEU A 490 -0.95 -19.45 17.55
C LEU A 490 -0.74 -18.84 18.94
N ASP A 491 0.51 -18.68 19.36
CA ASP A 491 0.87 -18.12 20.67
C ASP A 491 0.60 -16.62 20.79
N ARG A 492 0.46 -15.92 19.65
CA ARG A 492 0.31 -14.46 19.59
C ARG A 492 -1.11 -13.98 19.31
N GLN A 493 -2.03 -14.89 19.04
CA GLN A 493 -3.42 -14.51 18.83
C GLN A 493 -4.00 -13.86 20.09
N LYS A 494 -4.52 -12.64 19.96
CA LYS A 494 -5.16 -11.92 21.06
C LYS A 494 -6.46 -12.60 21.48
N ALA A 495 -6.98 -12.20 22.64
CA ALA A 495 -8.20 -12.77 23.22
C ALA A 495 -9.44 -12.58 22.32
N ASP A 496 -9.52 -11.47 21.59
CA ASP A 496 -10.58 -11.17 20.63
C ASP A 496 -10.40 -11.87 19.27
N GLY A 497 -9.32 -12.62 19.10
CA GLY A 497 -8.99 -13.34 17.87
C GLY A 497 -8.09 -12.57 16.91
N SER A 498 -7.83 -11.28 17.15
CA SER A 498 -7.01 -10.44 16.28
C SER A 498 -5.51 -10.63 16.49
N TYR A 499 -4.75 -10.02 15.59
CA TYR A 499 -3.30 -9.95 15.55
C TYR A 499 -2.84 -8.48 15.58
N GLY A 500 -1.53 -8.24 15.64
CA GLY A 500 -0.98 -6.90 15.63
C GLY A 500 0.45 -6.87 15.11
N GLY A 501 0.83 -5.80 14.44
CA GLY A 501 2.16 -5.72 13.86
C GLY A 501 2.55 -4.30 13.54
N PRO A 502 3.82 -4.08 13.21
CA PRO A 502 4.23 -2.78 12.69
C PRO A 502 3.49 -2.52 11.37
N PRO A 503 3.27 -1.24 11.01
CA PRO A 503 2.66 -0.90 9.72
C PRO A 503 3.51 -1.45 8.58
N ASP A 504 2.87 -2.20 7.67
CA ASP A 504 3.52 -2.84 6.51
C ASP A 504 3.39 -1.99 5.23
N MET A 505 2.21 -1.44 4.98
CA MET A 505 1.96 -0.68 3.76
C MET A 505 2.71 0.65 3.75
N VAL A 506 3.23 1.06 2.60
CA VAL A 506 4.01 2.29 2.42
C VAL A 506 3.48 3.19 1.31
N GLY A 507 3.45 4.50 1.55
CA GLY A 507 2.86 5.47 0.65
C GLY A 507 3.03 6.94 1.10
N PRO A 508 3.55 7.84 0.24
CA PRO A 508 4.49 7.52 -0.83
C PRO A 508 5.73 6.85 -0.23
N ARG A 509 6.35 5.91 -0.96
CA ARG A 509 7.51 5.15 -0.46
C ARG A 509 8.65 6.10 -0.01
N PRO A 510 9.25 5.91 1.18
CA PRO A 510 9.14 4.75 2.07
C PRO A 510 8.20 4.94 3.28
N PHE A 511 7.35 5.98 3.33
CA PHE A 511 6.60 6.31 4.54
C PHE A 511 5.49 5.29 4.82
N ALA A 512 5.55 4.62 5.97
CA ALA A 512 4.56 3.62 6.35
C ALA A 512 3.22 4.27 6.70
N TYR A 513 2.12 3.55 6.53
CA TYR A 513 0.79 3.91 7.04
C TYR A 513 0.05 2.65 7.51
N HIS A 514 -0.87 2.80 8.45
CA HIS A 514 -1.49 1.68 9.13
C HIS A 514 -3.00 1.64 8.95
N PHE A 515 -3.49 0.49 8.48
CA PHE A 515 -4.85 0.03 8.65
C PHE A 515 -4.75 -1.25 9.51
N PRO A 516 -5.25 -1.27 10.75
CA PRO A 516 -5.05 -2.39 11.67
C PRO A 516 -5.41 -3.76 11.06
N LEU A 517 -6.55 -3.82 10.35
CA LEU A 517 -7.04 -5.05 9.73
C LEU A 517 -6.13 -5.61 8.63
N LEU A 518 -5.24 -4.80 8.04
CA LEU A 518 -4.27 -5.30 7.06
C LEU A 518 -3.17 -6.17 7.68
N THR A 519 -3.10 -6.27 9.02
CA THR A 519 -2.30 -7.31 9.70
C THR A 519 -3.08 -8.62 9.82
N ASP A 520 -4.36 -8.53 10.19
CA ASP A 520 -5.23 -9.69 10.39
C ASP A 520 -5.50 -10.47 9.11
N ILE A 521 -5.68 -9.76 7.98
CA ILE A 521 -6.05 -10.34 6.69
C ILE A 521 -4.98 -11.34 6.18
N PRO A 522 -3.68 -10.99 6.10
CA PRO A 522 -2.64 -11.94 5.73
C PRO A 522 -2.52 -13.12 6.69
N VAL A 523 -2.68 -12.91 8.00
CA VAL A 523 -2.65 -14.01 8.98
C VAL A 523 -3.82 -14.97 8.74
N LEU A 524 -5.02 -14.45 8.48
CA LEU A 524 -6.19 -15.26 8.16
C LEU A 524 -5.98 -16.05 6.85
N LEU A 525 -5.41 -15.40 5.84
CA LEU A 525 -5.04 -16.06 4.59
C LEU A 525 -4.04 -17.20 4.84
N ALA A 526 -2.99 -16.96 5.63
CA ALA A 526 -2.00 -17.97 6.00
C ALA A 526 -2.63 -19.18 6.70
N LEU A 527 -3.52 -18.94 7.67
CA LEU A 527 -4.28 -20.02 8.34
C LEU A 527 -5.16 -20.79 7.35
N GLY A 528 -5.76 -20.11 6.36
CA GLY A 528 -6.50 -20.75 5.27
C GLY A 528 -5.62 -21.69 4.42
N HIS A 529 -4.42 -21.24 4.04
CA HIS A 529 -3.44 -22.07 3.32
C HIS A 529 -2.99 -23.29 4.14
N VAL A 530 -2.70 -23.11 5.44
CA VAL A 530 -2.36 -24.21 6.34
C VAL A 530 -3.53 -25.21 6.45
N ARG A 531 -4.75 -24.71 6.63
CA ARG A 531 -5.97 -25.53 6.75
C ARG A 531 -6.17 -26.41 5.52
N ALA A 532 -6.00 -25.89 4.32
CA ALA A 532 -6.11 -26.67 3.09
C ALA A 532 -5.02 -27.75 2.95
N ARG A 533 -3.84 -27.52 3.55
CA ARG A 533 -2.74 -28.50 3.58
C ARG A 533 -2.94 -29.60 4.64
N VAL A 534 -3.63 -29.30 5.74
CA VAL A 534 -3.87 -30.23 6.87
C VAL A 534 -5.17 -31.04 6.70
N LEU A 535 -6.25 -30.44 6.22
CA LEU A 535 -7.58 -31.07 6.21
C LEU A 535 -7.92 -31.85 4.94
N HIS A 536 -7.06 -31.84 3.91
CA HIS A 536 -7.36 -32.43 2.58
C HIS A 536 -8.69 -31.96 1.95
N LEU A 537 -9.19 -30.79 2.36
CA LEU A 537 -10.27 -30.04 1.70
C LEU A 537 -9.67 -29.22 0.58
#